data_AF-A0A0D2ZZL7-F1
#
_entry.id   AF-A0A0D2ZZL7-F1
#
_cell.length_a   1.000
_cell.length_b   1.000
_cell.length_c   1.000
_cell.angle_alpha   90.00
_cell.angle_beta   90.00
_cell.angle_gamma   90.00
#
_symmetry.space_group_name_H-M   'P 1'
#
loop_
_entity.id
_entity.type
_entity.pdbx_description
1 polymer ?
#
loop_
_entity_poly.entity_id
_entity_poly.type
_entity_poly.pdbx_seq_one_letter_code
_entity_poly.pdbx_strand_id
1 'polypeptide(L)'
;MRLFSGGLSVEESKDLKEFSEWILKVGDGKLAEPNDGAAEIEIPSEFLITDSNDPIEAISRAVYGDHNSLQENKEAKFFQERAILCPTNEDVNVINDYMLDKLHGEEKIYLSTDSIDPTDKKSVNDEGL
;
A
#
# COMPACT_ATOMS: atom_id res chain seq x y z
N MET A 1 8.97 -0.45 -12.87
CA MET A 1 7.53 -0.12 -12.90
C MET A 1 7.28 0.75 -14.12
N ARG A 2 6.33 0.42 -15.02
CA ARG A 2 5.98 1.30 -16.16
C ARG A 2 4.67 2.00 -15.80
N LEU A 3 4.73 3.31 -15.61
CA LEU A 3 3.53 4.13 -15.41
C LEU A 3 2.99 4.50 -16.80
N PHE A 4 1.81 4.02 -17.13
CA PHE A 4 1.13 4.36 -18.39
C PHE A 4 -0.26 4.87 -18.06
N SER A 5 -0.54 6.14 -18.34
CA SER A 5 -1.89 6.69 -18.34
C SER A 5 -2.17 7.32 -19.71
N GLY A 6 -3.32 6.98 -20.29
CA GLY A 6 -3.78 7.55 -21.55
C GLY A 6 -4.60 8.82 -21.29
N GLY A 7 -4.46 9.83 -22.15
CA GLY A 7 -5.32 11.02 -22.12
C GLY A 7 -4.88 12.14 -21.16
N LEU A 8 -3.61 12.18 -20.75
CA LEU A 8 -3.08 13.25 -19.90
C LEU A 8 -2.98 14.61 -20.61
N SER A 9 -3.16 15.68 -19.84
CA SER A 9 -2.75 17.03 -20.22
C SER A 9 -1.23 17.14 -20.36
N VAL A 10 -0.75 18.27 -20.90
CA VAL A 10 0.70 18.51 -21.07
C VAL A 10 1.39 18.59 -19.71
N GLU A 11 0.71 19.21 -18.74
CA GLU A 11 1.16 19.37 -17.36
C GLU A 11 1.24 18.02 -16.64
N GLU A 12 0.16 17.22 -16.65
CA GLU A 12 0.16 15.91 -16.00
C GLU A 12 1.20 14.95 -16.61
N SER A 13 1.43 15.04 -17.92
CA SER A 13 2.47 14.25 -18.61
C SER A 13 3.87 14.64 -18.17
N LYS A 14 4.10 15.93 -17.91
CA LYS A 14 5.37 16.44 -17.37
C LYS A 14 5.59 15.94 -15.94
N ASP A 15 4.58 16.05 -15.08
CA ASP A 15 4.67 15.63 -13.68
C ASP A 15 4.89 14.11 -13.57
N LEU A 16 4.17 13.32 -14.38
CA LEU A 16 4.35 11.88 -14.43
C LEU A 16 5.76 11.49 -14.87
N LYS A 17 6.32 12.23 -15.84
CA LYS A 17 7.70 12.01 -16.31
C LYS A 17 8.70 12.33 -15.20
N GLU A 18 8.54 13.44 -14.50
CA GLU A 18 9.43 13.85 -13.40
C GLU A 18 9.40 12.83 -12.26
N PHE A 19 8.21 12.38 -11.86
CA PHE A 19 8.05 11.30 -10.88
C PHE A 19 8.69 9.98 -11.32
N SER A 20 8.49 9.60 -12.60
CA SER A 20 9.10 8.40 -13.19
C SER A 20 10.63 8.45 -13.19
N GLU A 21 11.20 9.62 -13.50
CA GLU A 21 12.66 9.82 -13.47
C GLU A 21 13.19 9.78 -12.03
N TRP A 22 12.47 10.36 -11.07
CA TRP A 22 12.86 10.32 -9.67
C TRP A 22 12.86 8.90 -9.11
N ILE A 23 11.77 8.14 -9.30
CA ILE A 23 11.68 6.76 -8.78
C ILE A 23 12.72 5.83 -9.43
N LEU A 24 13.08 6.07 -10.70
CA LEU A 24 14.16 5.35 -11.37
C LEU A 24 15.52 5.66 -10.72
N LYS A 25 15.80 6.93 -10.38
CA LYS A 25 17.05 7.29 -9.68
C LYS A 25 17.11 6.67 -8.28
N VAL A 26 15.98 6.58 -7.56
CA VAL A 26 15.88 5.85 -6.29
C VAL A 26 16.29 4.39 -6.50
N GLY A 27 15.67 3.70 -7.46
CA GLY A 27 15.91 2.28 -7.72
C GLY A 27 17.31 1.96 -8.26
N ASP A 28 17.90 2.88 -9.01
CA ASP A 28 19.28 2.76 -9.52
C ASP A 28 20.33 3.09 -8.43
N GLY A 29 19.93 3.55 -7.24
CA GLY A 29 20.85 3.99 -6.20
C GLY A 29 21.66 5.24 -6.57
N LYS A 30 21.19 6.03 -7.55
CA LYS A 30 21.84 7.26 -8.03
C LYS A 30 21.46 8.49 -7.22
N LEU A 31 20.52 8.35 -6.28
CA LEU A 31 20.22 9.40 -5.31
C LEU A 31 21.20 9.30 -4.15
N ALA A 32 21.70 10.46 -3.70
CA ALA A 32 22.63 10.61 -2.58
C ALA A 32 23.96 9.84 -2.73
N GLU A 33 24.72 10.14 -3.78
CA GLU A 33 26.08 9.61 -3.94
C GLU A 33 27.10 10.31 -3.01
N PRO A 34 28.07 9.58 -2.43
CA PRO A 34 28.31 8.14 -2.56
C PRO A 34 27.35 7.31 -1.70
N ASN A 35 26.69 6.33 -2.32
CA ASN A 35 25.81 5.38 -1.65
C ASN A 35 26.61 4.11 -1.32
N ASP A 36 27.18 4.05 -0.12
CA ASP A 36 28.08 3.01 0.37
C ASP A 36 27.37 1.86 1.11
N GLY A 37 26.10 1.63 0.76
CA GLY A 37 25.23 0.59 1.34
C GLY A 37 24.07 1.16 2.16
N ALA A 38 24.13 2.44 2.50
CA ALA A 38 23.01 3.21 3.05
C ALA A 38 23.00 4.60 2.40
N ALA A 39 21.82 5.09 2.05
CA ALA A 39 21.64 6.43 1.53
C ALA A 39 20.39 7.05 2.14
N GLU A 40 20.51 8.31 2.58
CA GLU A 40 19.36 9.12 2.97
C GLU A 40 18.78 9.78 1.72
N ILE A 41 17.51 9.52 1.46
CA ILE A 41 16.79 10.07 0.31
C ILE A 41 15.73 11.03 0.83
N GLU A 42 15.77 12.26 0.35
CA GLU A 42 14.72 13.24 0.62
C GLU A 42 13.51 12.91 -0.28
N ILE A 43 12.35 12.69 0.35
CA ILE A 43 11.09 12.51 -0.35
C ILE A 43 10.53 13.91 -0.69
N PRO A 44 10.26 14.21 -1.97
CA PRO A 44 9.69 15.48 -2.36
C PRO A 44 8.39 15.80 -1.63
N SER A 45 8.22 17.07 -1.25
CA SER A 45 7.10 17.53 -0.42
C SER A 45 5.73 17.29 -1.05
N GLU A 46 5.65 17.25 -2.37
CA GLU A 46 4.43 16.95 -3.13
C GLU A 46 3.91 15.52 -2.92
N PHE A 47 4.77 14.61 -2.45
CA PHE A 47 4.37 13.23 -2.13
C PHE A 47 4.06 13.04 -0.64
N LEU A 48 4.30 14.06 0.18
CA LEU A 48 4.08 14.01 1.61
C LEU A 48 2.68 14.47 1.98
N ILE A 49 2.03 13.72 2.86
CA ILE A 49 0.80 14.16 3.53
C ILE A 49 1.24 15.06 4.69
N THR A 50 0.97 16.36 4.57
CA THR A 50 1.45 17.36 5.54
C THR A 50 0.43 17.73 6.62
N ASP A 51 -0.86 17.51 6.37
CA ASP A 51 -1.94 17.72 7.35
C ASP A 51 -2.09 16.49 8.24
N SER A 52 -1.74 16.60 9.53
CA SER A 52 -1.41 15.45 10.38
C SER A 52 -1.90 15.52 11.82
N ASN A 53 -2.99 16.24 12.10
CA ASN A 53 -3.59 16.20 13.44
C ASN A 53 -3.92 14.76 13.88
N ASP A 54 -4.41 13.94 12.95
CA ASP A 54 -4.50 12.48 13.07
C ASP A 54 -3.85 11.85 11.81
N PRO A 55 -2.64 11.27 11.93
CA PRO A 55 -1.93 10.68 10.79
C PRO A 55 -2.68 9.54 10.11
N ILE A 56 -3.41 8.71 10.87
CA ILE A 56 -4.13 7.55 10.32
C ILE A 56 -5.35 8.04 9.54
N GLU A 57 -6.08 9.00 10.09
CA GLU A 57 -7.19 9.65 9.37
C GLU A 57 -6.68 10.31 8.09
N ALA A 58 -5.54 11.01 8.15
CA ALA A 58 -4.97 11.69 6.98
C ALA A 58 -4.58 10.70 5.86
N ILE A 59 -3.96 9.56 6.20
CA ILE A 59 -3.63 8.49 5.25
C ILE A 59 -4.92 7.87 4.66
N SER A 60 -5.87 7.52 5.51
CA SER A 60 -7.17 6.99 5.09
C SER A 60 -7.84 7.95 4.10
N ARG A 61 -7.82 9.25 4.41
CA ARG A 61 -8.45 10.29 3.59
C ARG A 61 -7.74 10.49 2.26
N ALA A 62 -6.41 10.44 2.24
CA ALA A 62 -5.63 10.56 1.02
C ALA A 62 -5.88 9.39 0.04
N VAL A 63 -6.10 8.17 0.56
CA VAL A 63 -6.27 6.97 -0.27
C VAL A 63 -7.73 6.71 -0.65
N TYR A 64 -8.64 6.78 0.32
CA TYR A 64 -10.05 6.39 0.17
C TYR A 64 -11.02 7.58 0.16
N GLY A 65 -10.53 8.81 0.28
CA GLY A 65 -11.38 10.00 0.31
C GLY A 65 -12.00 10.25 1.68
N ASP A 66 -13.02 11.10 1.74
CA ASP A 66 -13.70 11.39 3.00
C ASP A 66 -14.43 10.16 3.57
N HIS A 67 -14.82 10.28 4.83
CA HIS A 67 -15.54 9.21 5.54
C HIS A 67 -16.81 8.76 4.79
N ASN A 68 -17.50 9.69 4.12
CA ASN A 68 -18.68 9.38 3.33
C ASN A 68 -18.32 8.54 2.10
N SER A 69 -17.27 8.90 1.36
CA SER A 69 -16.80 8.12 0.21
C SER A 69 -16.45 6.68 0.59
N LEU A 70 -15.78 6.50 1.74
CA LEU A 70 -15.42 5.18 2.25
C LEU A 70 -16.66 4.33 2.60
N GLN A 71 -17.71 4.95 3.13
CA GLN A 71 -18.92 4.26 3.60
C GLN A 71 -19.97 4.02 2.52
N GLU A 72 -20.10 4.94 1.57
CA GLU A 72 -21.12 4.89 0.52
C GLU A 72 -20.67 4.05 -0.69
N ASN A 73 -19.36 3.95 -0.91
CA ASN A 73 -18.84 3.19 -2.04
C ASN A 73 -18.93 1.69 -1.80
N LYS A 74 -19.73 1.01 -2.63
CA LYS A 74 -19.93 -0.45 -2.58
C LYS A 74 -19.26 -1.17 -3.75
N GLU A 75 -18.54 -0.44 -4.61
CA GLU A 75 -17.91 -1.02 -5.78
C GLU A 75 -16.60 -1.71 -5.37
N ALA A 76 -16.50 -3.01 -5.60
CA ALA A 76 -15.28 -3.77 -5.30
C ALA A 76 -14.04 -3.16 -5.98
N LYS A 77 -14.20 -2.61 -7.18
CA LYS A 77 -13.12 -1.98 -7.96
C LYS A 77 -12.52 -0.77 -7.24
N PHE A 78 -13.33 0.01 -6.54
CA PHE A 78 -12.85 1.16 -5.76
C PHE A 78 -11.81 0.73 -4.72
N PHE A 79 -12.07 -0.36 -4.00
CA PHE A 79 -11.15 -0.87 -2.98
C PHE A 79 -9.95 -1.62 -3.57
N GLN A 80 -10.14 -2.34 -4.68
CA GLN A 80 -9.08 -3.14 -5.32
C GLN A 80 -7.95 -2.30 -5.94
N GLU A 81 -8.26 -1.09 -6.40
CA GLU A 81 -7.27 -0.18 -7.02
C GLU A 81 -6.43 0.60 -6.00
N ARG A 82 -6.63 0.35 -4.69
CA ARG A 82 -6.07 1.12 -3.59
C ARG A 82 -5.40 0.21 -2.57
N ALA A 83 -4.24 0.62 -2.07
CA ALA A 83 -3.52 -0.09 -1.02
C ALA A 83 -2.74 0.90 -0.15
N ILE A 84 -2.66 0.59 1.14
CA ILE A 84 -1.74 1.24 2.09
C ILE A 84 -0.65 0.22 2.40
N LEU A 85 0.61 0.61 2.18
CA LEU A 85 1.77 -0.24 2.44
C LEU A 85 2.51 0.28 3.66
N CYS A 86 2.79 -0.61 4.59
CA CYS A 86 3.53 -0.30 5.81
C CYS A 86 4.79 -1.17 5.92
N PRO A 87 5.83 -0.67 6.61
CA PRO A 87 7.06 -1.43 6.81
C PRO A 87 6.89 -2.60 7.79
N THR A 88 5.96 -2.52 8.75
CA THR A 88 5.75 -3.56 9.77
C THR A 88 4.30 -4.05 9.80
N ASN A 89 4.09 -5.30 10.22
CA ASN A 89 2.74 -5.85 10.41
C ASN A 89 1.98 -5.17 11.56
N GLU A 90 2.68 -4.61 12.55
CA GLU A 90 2.05 -3.87 13.65
C GLU A 90 1.35 -2.62 13.10
N ASP A 91 2.05 -1.85 12.26
CA ASP A 91 1.49 -0.68 11.58
C ASP A 91 0.31 -1.08 10.66
N VAL A 92 0.44 -2.21 9.94
CA VAL A 92 -0.65 -2.74 9.10
C VAL A 92 -1.89 -3.03 9.94
N ASN A 93 -1.73 -3.67 11.10
CA ASN A 93 -2.86 -4.02 11.95
C ASN A 93 -3.57 -2.77 12.48
N VAL A 94 -2.82 -1.77 12.95
CA VAL A 94 -3.38 -0.50 13.44
C VAL A 94 -4.21 0.20 12.36
N ILE A 95 -3.72 0.24 11.12
CA ILE A 95 -4.46 0.85 10.00
C ILE A 95 -5.66 0.01 9.60
N ASN A 96 -5.53 -1.32 9.54
CA ASN A 96 -6.64 -2.20 9.20
C ASN A 96 -7.78 -2.12 10.21
N ASP A 97 -7.47 -2.11 11.51
CA ASP A 97 -8.45 -1.96 12.58
C ASP A 97 -9.19 -0.62 12.45
N TYR A 98 -8.44 0.48 12.24
CA TYR A 98 -9.04 1.79 11.97
C TYR A 98 -9.97 1.77 10.76
N MET A 99 -9.55 1.16 9.64
CA MET A 99 -10.34 1.09 8.42
C MET A 99 -11.62 0.25 8.61
N LEU A 100 -11.52 -0.88 9.32
CA LEU A 100 -12.67 -1.75 9.63
C LEU A 100 -13.70 -1.01 10.49
N ASP A 101 -13.27 -0.24 11.48
CA ASP A 101 -14.15 0.57 12.34
C ASP A 101 -14.92 1.65 11.56
N LYS A 102 -14.39 2.13 10.42
CA LYS A 102 -15.06 3.13 9.58
C LYS A 102 -16.00 2.53 8.55
N LEU A 103 -15.81 1.26 8.18
CA LEU A 103 -16.63 0.61 7.16
C LEU A 103 -18.02 0.25 7.71
N HIS A 104 -19.03 0.40 6.86
CA HIS A 104 -20.37 -0.10 7.19
C HIS A 104 -20.47 -1.60 6.91
N GLY A 105 -20.84 -2.37 7.92
CA GLY A 105 -21.05 -3.80 7.78
C GLY A 105 -21.13 -4.51 9.10
N GLU A 106 -21.38 -5.81 9.04
CA GLU A 106 -21.24 -6.70 10.19
C GLU A 106 -19.80 -7.21 10.24
N GLU A 107 -19.14 -7.00 11.37
CA GLU A 107 -17.82 -7.57 11.63
C GLU A 107 -17.91 -9.10 11.65
N LYS A 108 -16.97 -9.77 10.98
CA LYS A 108 -16.89 -11.22 10.95
C LYS A 108 -15.49 -11.68 11.28
N ILE A 109 -15.39 -12.52 12.29
CA ILE A 109 -14.14 -13.17 12.69
C ILE A 109 -14.09 -14.54 12.03
N TYR A 110 -13.08 -14.76 11.20
CA TYR A 110 -12.78 -16.06 10.60
C TYR A 110 -11.63 -16.71 11.36
N LEU A 111 -11.88 -17.85 11.99
CA LEU A 111 -10.86 -18.59 12.71
C LEU A 111 -10.05 -19.44 11.72
N SER A 112 -8.72 -19.37 11.78
CA SER A 112 -7.86 -20.28 11.02
C SER A 112 -8.09 -21.72 11.50
N THR A 113 -7.97 -22.67 10.58
CA THR A 113 -7.96 -24.10 10.91
C THR A 113 -6.54 -24.60 10.72
N ASP A 114 -5.73 -24.50 11.77
CA ASP A 114 -4.31 -24.90 11.75
C ASP A 114 -4.11 -26.34 12.26
N SER A 115 -5.14 -27.19 12.15
CA SER A 115 -5.02 -28.61 12.49
C SER A 115 -4.53 -29.41 11.30
N ILE A 116 -3.44 -30.16 11.48
CA ILE A 116 -3.05 -31.22 10.55
C ILE A 116 -4.20 -32.23 10.53
N ASP A 117 -4.76 -32.48 9.35
CA ASP A 117 -5.78 -33.52 9.20
C ASP A 117 -5.11 -34.88 9.48
N PRO A 118 -5.48 -35.61 10.55
CA PRO A 118 -4.89 -36.91 10.84
C PRO A 118 -5.23 -37.99 9.78
N THR A 119 -6.13 -37.68 8.85
CA THR A 119 -6.41 -38.50 7.66
C THR A 119 -5.56 -38.16 6.45
N ASP A 120 -4.80 -37.05 6.48
CA ASP A 120 -3.80 -36.73 5.47
C ASP A 120 -2.56 -37.62 5.62
N LYS A 121 -2.69 -38.84 5.09
CA LYS A 121 -1.63 -39.86 5.05
C LYS A 121 -0.72 -39.71 3.83
N LYS A 122 -0.73 -38.57 3.15
CA LYS A 122 0.07 -38.31 1.93
C LYS A 122 1.11 -37.22 2.11
N SER A 123 1.90 -37.31 3.17
CA SER A 123 3.28 -36.82 3.10
C SER A 123 4.10 -37.90 2.38
N VAL A 124 4.09 -37.88 1.05
CA VAL A 124 5.13 -38.57 0.30
C VAL A 124 6.39 -37.76 0.58
N ASN A 125 7.37 -38.38 1.21
CA ASN A 125 8.66 -37.76 1.51
C ASN A 125 9.22 -37.13 0.23
N ASP A 126 9.17 -35.81 0.12
CA ASP A 126 10.01 -35.08 -0.83
C ASP A 126 11.42 -35.05 -0.23
N GLU A 127 12.10 -36.20 -0.28
CA GLU A 127 13.56 -36.22 -0.32
C GLU A 127 13.97 -35.73 -1.71
N GLY A 128 13.91 -34.40 -1.88
CA GLY A 128 14.50 -33.69 -3.00
C GLY A 128 15.97 -33.41 -2.71
N LEU A 129 16.83 -34.11 -3.46
CA LEU A 129 18.27 -33.86 -3.66
C LEU A 129 18.59 -32.39 -3.93
#